data_AF-A0AA38I2Q1-F1
#
_entry.id   AF-A0AA38I2Q1-F1
#
_cell.length_a   1.000
_cell.length_b   1.000
_cell.length_c   1.000
_cell.angle_alpha   90.00
_cell.angle_beta   90.00
_cell.angle_gamma   90.00
#
_symmetry.space_group_name_H-M   'P 1'
#
loop_
_entity.id
_entity.type
_entity.pdbx_description
1 polymer ?
#
loop_
_entity_poly.entity_id
_entity_poly.type
_entity_poly.pdbx_seq_one_letter_code
_entity_poly.pdbx_strand_id
1 'polypeptide(L)'
;MFAAASPLDEAEIDRHWITFKKQYNKNYPNEEEEHRRKNIFRENLKWLDTHKQFKQEKLSWILGPYFDRTNNELRRMHRYKTRFIKL
;
A
#
# COMPACT_ATOMS: atom_id res chain seq x y z
N MET A 1 11.01 6.80 -26.37
CA MET A 1 10.74 5.71 -25.40
C MET A 1 9.50 6.12 -24.61
N PHE A 2 8.37 5.43 -24.79
CA PHE A 2 7.08 5.84 -24.24
C PHE A 2 6.98 5.45 -22.76
N ALA A 3 6.68 6.40 -21.89
CA ALA A 3 6.32 6.14 -20.51
C ALA A 3 4.97 5.41 -20.51
N ALA A 4 4.94 4.14 -20.11
CA ALA A 4 3.68 3.43 -19.89
C ALA A 4 3.05 4.01 -18.61
N ALA A 5 2.07 4.91 -18.78
CA ALA A 5 1.14 5.24 -17.71
C ALA A 5 0.47 3.94 -17.26
N SER A 6 0.57 3.61 -15.97
CA SER A 6 -0.05 2.41 -15.39
C SER A 6 -1.55 2.41 -15.72
N PRO A 7 -2.11 1.32 -16.29
CA PRO A 7 -3.48 1.24 -16.82
C PRO A 7 -4.59 1.22 -15.76
N LEU A 8 -4.27 1.30 -14.46
CA LEU A 8 -5.28 1.27 -13.41
C LEU A 8 -6.14 2.54 -13.42
N ASP A 9 -7.43 2.38 -13.72
CA ASP A 9 -8.42 3.44 -13.64
C ASP A 9 -8.71 3.82 -12.17
N GLU A 10 -9.17 5.06 -11.93
CA GLU A 10 -9.47 5.53 -10.57
C GLU A 10 -10.62 4.74 -9.92
N ALA A 11 -11.54 4.17 -10.72
CA ALA A 11 -12.63 3.34 -10.20
C ALA A 11 -12.11 2.01 -9.63
N GLU A 12 -11.06 1.44 -10.19
CA GLU A 12 -10.41 0.20 -9.76
C GLU A 12 -9.58 0.44 -8.51
N ILE A 13 -8.87 1.57 -8.46
CA ILE A 13 -8.21 2.04 -7.24
C ILE A 13 -9.23 2.16 -6.10
N ASP A 14 -10.41 2.71 -6.37
CA ASP A 14 -11.49 2.84 -5.38
C ASP A 14 -12.04 1.49 -4.93
N ARG A 15 -12.29 0.56 -5.85
CA ARG A 15 -12.71 -0.81 -5.52
C ARG A 15 -11.67 -1.51 -4.64
N HIS A 16 -10.39 -1.39 -4.98
CA HIS A 16 -9.30 -1.95 -4.20
C HIS A 16 -9.16 -1.29 -2.84
N TRP A 17 -9.35 0.03 -2.74
CA TRP A 17 -9.32 0.78 -1.49
C TRP A 17 -10.40 0.31 -0.52
N ILE A 18 -11.64 0.18 -0.99
CA ILE A 18 -12.77 -0.31 -0.17
C ILE A 18 -12.49 -1.73 0.33
N THR A 19 -12.04 -2.61 -0.56
CA THR A 19 -11.71 -4.00 -0.22
C THR A 19 -10.57 -4.06 0.80
N PHE A 20 -9.52 -3.28 0.61
CA PHE A 20 -8.37 -3.18 1.52
C PHE A 20 -8.79 -2.71 2.92
N LYS A 21 -9.60 -1.63 2.99
CA LYS A 21 -10.10 -1.13 4.29
C LYS A 21 -10.90 -2.20 5.02
N LYS A 22 -11.79 -2.90 4.31
CA LYS A 22 -12.61 -3.97 4.88
C LYS A 22 -11.76 -5.17 5.33
N GLN A 23 -10.81 -5.60 4.49
CA GLN A 23 -9.97 -6.77 4.76
C GLN A 23 -9.05 -6.57 5.97
N TYR A 24 -8.51 -5.37 6.15
CA TYR A 24 -7.55 -5.06 7.23
C TYR A 24 -8.14 -4.17 8.33
N ASN A 25 -9.47 -4.06 8.38
CA ASN A 25 -10.23 -3.28 9.35
C ASN A 25 -9.66 -1.87 9.56
N LYS A 26 -9.36 -1.18 8.46
CA LYS A 26 -8.76 0.16 8.47
C LYS A 26 -9.81 1.18 8.88
N ASN A 27 -9.45 1.95 9.91
CA ASN A 27 -10.20 3.12 10.33
C ASN A 27 -9.22 4.28 10.49
N TYR A 28 -9.56 5.44 9.92
CA TYR A 28 -8.73 6.63 9.91
C TYR A 28 -9.42 7.72 10.74
N PRO A 29 -8.66 8.53 11.51
CA PRO A 29 -9.22 9.47 12.48
C PRO A 29 -9.96 10.66 11.84
N ASN A 30 -9.64 10.98 10.59
CA ASN A 30 -10.25 12.08 9.84
C ASN A 30 -10.08 11.88 8.33
N GLU A 31 -10.78 12.70 7.55
CA GLU A 31 -10.77 12.64 6.09
C GLU A 31 -9.39 13.00 5.51
N GLU A 32 -8.63 13.89 6.13
CA GLU A 32 -7.29 14.28 5.69
C GLU A 32 -6.32 13.08 5.72
N GLU A 33 -6.33 12.33 6.83
CA GLU A 33 -5.52 11.12 6.98
C GLU A 33 -6.04 10.02 6.06
N GLU A 34 -7.36 9.85 5.90
CA GLU A 34 -7.89 8.89 4.92
C GLU A 34 -7.43 9.22 3.50
N HIS A 35 -7.50 10.48 3.10
CA HIS A 35 -7.08 10.95 1.78
C HIS A 35 -5.58 10.72 1.57
N ARG A 36 -4.75 11.06 2.57
CA ARG A 36 -3.32 10.78 2.55
C ARG A 36 -3.02 9.29 2.41
N ARG A 37 -3.72 8.44 3.15
CA ARG A 37 -3.54 6.97 3.14
C ARG A 37 -3.97 6.36 1.83
N LYS A 38 -5.07 6.85 1.25
CA LYS A 38 -5.54 6.48 -0.09
C LYS A 38 -4.53 6.88 -1.18
N ASN A 39 -3.89 8.05 -1.06
CA ASN A 39 -2.85 8.46 -2.00
C ASN A 39 -1.62 7.55 -1.95
N ILE A 40 -1.16 7.17 -0.75
CA ILE A 40 -0.07 6.20 -0.58
C ILE A 40 -0.47 4.83 -1.15
N PHE A 41 -1.68 4.37 -0.84
CA PHE A 41 -2.22 3.12 -1.39
C PHE A 41 -2.22 3.13 -2.91
N ARG A 42 -2.68 4.22 -3.53
CA ARG A 42 -2.71 4.41 -4.99
C ARG A 42 -1.30 4.34 -5.59
N GLU A 43 -0.33 5.01 -4.99
CA GLU A 43 1.06 4.97 -5.44
C GLU A 43 1.64 3.56 -5.34
N ASN A 44 1.38 2.87 -4.23
CA ASN A 44 1.81 1.49 -4.04
C ASN A 44 1.11 0.53 -5.03
N LEU A 45 -0.17 0.76 -5.35
CA LEU A 45 -0.93 -0.03 -6.32
C LEU A 45 -0.40 0.16 -7.75
N LYS A 46 -0.08 1.40 -8.14
CA LYS A 46 0.56 1.71 -9.43
C LYS A 46 1.96 1.11 -9.51
N TRP A 47 2.75 1.21 -8.44
CA TRP A 47 4.05 0.55 -8.37
C TRP A 47 3.89 -0.97 -8.54
N LEU A 48 2.93 -1.57 -7.84
CA LEU A 48 2.64 -2.99 -7.92
C LEU A 48 2.32 -3.39 -9.36
N ASP A 49 1.37 -2.70 -10.00
CA ASP A 49 0.93 -2.95 -11.37
C ASP A 49 2.07 -2.90 -12.39
N THR A 50 2.90 -1.86 -12.33
CA THR A 50 4.13 -1.77 -13.12
C THR A 50 5.05 -2.97 -12.88
N HIS A 51 5.17 -3.45 -11.64
CA HIS A 51 6.03 -4.59 -11.30
C HIS A 51 5.39 -5.97 -11.58
N LYS A 52 4.04 -6.08 -11.61
CA LYS A 52 3.31 -7.32 -11.96
C LYS A 52 3.62 -7.75 -13.39
N GLN A 53 3.74 -6.78 -14.30
CA GLN A 53 4.12 -7.06 -15.69
C GLN A 53 5.51 -7.69 -15.82
N PHE A 54 6.41 -7.47 -14.86
CA PHE A 54 7.79 -7.99 -14.90
C PHE A 54 8.01 -9.29 -14.13
N LYS A 55 7.16 -9.64 -13.16
CA LYS A 55 7.30 -10.86 -12.35
C LYS A 55 5.93 -11.47 -12.04
N GLN A 56 5.57 -12.53 -12.76
CA GLN A 56 4.31 -13.28 -12.60
C GLN A 56 4.13 -13.97 -11.23
N GLU A 57 5.09 -13.89 -10.31
CA GLU A 57 5.06 -14.69 -9.09
C GLU A 57 5.12 -13.85 -7.81
N LYS A 58 4.08 -14.03 -6.98
CA LYS A 58 3.98 -13.69 -5.55
C LYS A 58 3.81 -12.22 -5.17
N LEU A 59 2.73 -11.63 -5.64
CA LEU A 59 2.23 -10.32 -5.19
C LEU A 59 1.46 -10.39 -3.86
N SER A 60 1.14 -11.59 -3.37
CA SER A 60 0.41 -11.78 -2.10
C SER A 60 1.21 -11.34 -0.88
N TRP A 61 2.55 -11.28 -0.96
CA TRP A 61 3.40 -10.76 0.12
C TRP A 61 3.43 -9.23 0.16
N ILE A 62 3.09 -8.58 -0.96
CA ILE A 62 3.18 -7.13 -1.12
C ILE A 62 1.86 -6.45 -0.71
N LEU A 63 0.71 -7.08 -0.99
CA LEU A 63 -0.62 -6.64 -0.54
C LEU A 63 -0.88 -7.03 0.92
N GLY A 64 -0.04 -6.56 1.84
CA GLY A 64 -0.21 -6.76 3.28
C GLY A 64 -1.00 -5.61 3.95
N PRO A 65 -1.24 -5.70 5.27
CA PRO A 65 -1.92 -4.66 6.06
C PRO A 65 -1.21 -3.30 6.07
N TYR A 66 -0.05 -3.16 5.42
CA TYR A 66 0.77 -1.95 5.40
C TYR A 66 0.82 -1.27 4.03
N PHE A 67 -0.06 -1.66 3.11
CA PHE A 67 -0.08 -1.11 1.75
C PHE A 67 -0.50 0.38 1.70
N ASP A 68 -1.04 0.92 2.78
CA ASP A 68 -1.33 2.34 3.00
C ASP A 68 -0.17 3.12 3.67
N ARG A 69 1.02 2.51 3.75
CA ARG A 69 2.20 3.10 4.41
C ARG A 69 3.36 3.30 3.46
N THR A 70 4.16 4.30 3.79
CA THR A 70 5.43 4.57 3.13
C THR A 70 6.55 3.68 3.68
N ASN A 71 7.63 3.52 2.90
CA ASN A 71 8.84 2.81 3.36
C ASN A 71 9.44 3.41 4.64
N ASN A 72 9.34 4.73 4.83
CA ASN A 72 9.84 5.38 6.04
C ASN A 72 9.00 5.02 7.28
N GLU A 73 7.67 4.93 7.14
CA GLU A 73 6.79 4.47 8.21
C GLU A 73 7.05 3.00 8.56
N LEU A 74 7.22 2.14 7.56
CA LEU A 74 7.59 0.73 7.76
C LEU A 74 8.95 0.58 8.49
N ARG A 75 9.97 1.32 8.07
CA ARG A 75 11.29 1.33 8.73
C ARG A 75 11.18 1.78 10.18
N ARG A 76 10.34 2.79 10.47
CA ARG A 76 10.09 3.22 11.85
C ARG A 76 9.45 2.08 12.67
N MET A 77 8.46 1.38 12.14
CA MET A 77 7.82 0.23 12.80
C MET A 77 8.81 -0.89 13.16
N HIS A 78 9.69 -1.29 12.23
CA HIS A 78 10.66 -2.37 12.47
C HIS A 78 11.71 -2.01 13.52
N ARG A 79 12.12 -0.72 13.60
CA ARG A 79 13.04 -0.26 14.65
C ARG A 79 12.45 -0.35 16.06
N TYR A 80 11.12 -0.34 16.21
CA TYR A 80 10.49 -0.56 17.52
C TYR A 80 10.58 -2.02 17.95
N LYS A 81 10.31 -3.00 17.08
CA LYS A 81 10.38 -4.43 17.44
C LYS A 81 11.78 -4.87 17.90
N THR A 82 12.85 -4.34 17.29
CA THR A 82 14.23 -4.68 17.69
C THR A 82 14.64 -4.06 19.04
N ARG A 83 13.97 -2.98 19.49
CA ARG A 83 14.30 -2.31 20.77
C ARG A 83 13.56 -2.89 21.97
N PHE A 84 12.43 -3.56 21.77
CA PHE A 84 11.62 -4.18 22.83
C PHE A 84 11.95 -5.65 23.08
N ILE A 85 12.89 -6.24 22.33
CA ILE A 85 13.46 -7.57 22.60
C ILE A 85 14.87 -7.36 23.16
N LYS A 86 14.94 -6.84 24.37
CA LYS A 86 16.01 -7.15 25.32
C LYS A 86 15.30 -7.71 26.55
N LEU A 87 15.10 -9.03 26.54
CA LEU A 87 14.96 -9.81 27.77
C LEU A 87 16.36 -9.98 28.37
#